data_AF-A0A1K1N1X2-F1
#
_entry.id   AF-A0A1K1N1X2-F1
#
_cell.length_a   1.000
_cell.length_b   1.000
_cell.length_c   1.000
_cell.angle_alpha   90.00
_cell.angle_beta   90.00
_cell.angle_gamma   90.00
#
_symmetry.space_group_name_H-M   'P 1'
#
loop_
_entity.id
_entity.type
_entity.pdbx_description
1 polymer ?
#
loop_
_entity_poly.entity_id
_entity_poly.type
_entity_poly.pdbx_seq_one_letter_code
_entity_poly.pdbx_strand_id
1 'polypeptide(L)'
;MLLKLLQKYKQSPVIKGMTLLVQPVIAVMMLLITWSSSVESTSTIGYLQFIGIAAVSFYLIQIRKIHPALVIVTAFVYGGVFLS
;
A
#
# COMPACT_ATOMS: atom_id res chain seq x y z
N MET A 1 13.37 28.37 2.99
CA MET A 1 13.00 29.09 4.23
C MET A 1 11.54 28.84 4.65
N LEU A 2 10.58 28.80 3.72
CA LEU A 2 9.15 28.50 3.99
C LEU A 2 8.89 27.11 4.58
N LEU A 3 9.63 26.07 4.16
CA LEU A 3 9.49 24.71 4.69
C LEU A 3 9.80 24.63 6.21
N LYS A 4 10.74 25.46 6.68
CA LYS A 4 11.11 25.57 8.10
C LYS A 4 10.01 26.23 8.94
N LEU A 5 9.26 27.17 8.35
CA LEU A 5 8.12 27.82 8.99
C LEU A 5 6.90 26.88 9.06
N LEU A 6 6.63 26.13 8.00
CA LEU A 6 5.56 25.11 7.97
C LEU A 6 5.83 23.98 8.98
N GLN A 7 7.09 23.54 9.12
CA GLN A 7 7.50 22.53 10.10
C GLN A 7 7.30 22.97 11.55
N LYS A 8 7.36 24.28 11.85
CA LYS A 8 7.09 24.83 13.19
C LYS A 8 5.62 24.68 13.60
N TYR A 9 4.69 24.71 12.64
CA TYR A 9 3.26 24.48 12.89
C TYR A 9 2.86 23.01 12.78
N LYS A 10 3.56 22.22 11.93
CA LYS A 10 3.34 20.77 11.76
C LYS A 10 3.50 19.95 13.04
N GLN A 11 4.27 20.45 14.02
CA GLN A 11 4.52 19.79 15.30
C GLN A 11 3.58 20.24 16.44
N SER A 12 2.63 21.12 16.16
CA SER A 12 1.63 21.52 17.16
C SER A 12 0.71 20.35 17.51
N PRO A 13 0.38 20.12 18.79
CA PRO A 13 -0.52 19.04 19.23
C PRO A 13 -1.87 19.05 18.51
N VAL A 14 -2.29 20.19 17.96
CA VAL A 14 -3.50 20.32 17.12
C VAL A 14 -3.41 19.48 15.85
N ILE A 15 -2.29 19.53 15.11
CA ILE A 15 -2.14 18.77 13.86
C ILE A 15 -1.93 17.28 14.14
N LYS A 16 -1.28 16.96 15.26
CA LYS A 16 -1.14 15.58 15.73
C LYS A 16 -2.50 14.98 16.13
N GLY A 17 -3.34 15.75 16.83
CA GLY A 17 -4.71 15.35 17.17
C GLY A 17 -5.59 15.15 15.93
N MET A 18 -5.51 16.05 14.95
CA MET A 18 -6.23 15.88 13.67
C MET A 18 -5.77 14.62 12.92
N THR A 19 -4.47 14.35 12.87
CA THR A 19 -3.95 13.15 12.19
C THR A 19 -4.38 11.86 12.90
N LEU A 20 -4.39 11.86 14.24
CA LEU A 20 -4.85 10.71 15.03
C LEU A 20 -6.33 10.39 14.80
N LEU A 21 -7.17 11.39 14.57
CA LEU A 21 -8.59 11.20 14.23
C LEU A 21 -8.78 10.66 12.80
N VAL A 22 -7.89 11.01 11.87
CA VAL A 22 -7.96 10.54 10.48
C VAL A 22 -7.37 9.12 10.33
N GLN A 23 -6.40 8.74 11.17
CA GLN A 23 -5.78 7.40 11.14
C GLN A 23 -6.78 6.22 11.20
N PRO A 24 -7.79 6.19 12.09
CA PRO A 24 -8.79 5.10 12.09
C PRO A 24 -9.62 5.08 10.80
N VAL A 25 -9.94 6.24 10.23
CA VAL A 25 -10.64 6.31 8.93
C VAL A 25 -9.77 5.76 7.82
N ILE A 26 -8.48 6.13 7.77
CA ILE A 26 -7.52 5.57 6.80
C ILE A 26 -7.39 4.06 6.97
N ALA A 27 -7.35 3.54 8.21
CA ALA A 27 -7.28 2.10 8.45
C ALA A 27 -8.51 1.37 7.87
N VAL A 28 -9.72 1.91 8.09
CA VAL A 28 -10.95 1.36 7.50
C VAL A 28 -10.92 1.46 5.97
N MET A 29 -10.51 2.60 5.41
CA MET A 29 -10.40 2.79 3.96
C MET A 29 -9.40 1.82 3.33
N MET A 30 -8.21 1.66 3.91
CA MET A 30 -7.20 0.71 3.43
C MET A 30 -7.72 -0.73 3.46
N LEU A 31 -8.44 -1.10 4.51
CA LEU A 31 -9.06 -2.42 4.63
C LEU A 31 -10.08 -2.64 3.50
N LEU A 32 -11.00 -1.69 3.31
CA LEU A 32 -12.01 -1.77 2.25
C LEU A 32 -11.38 -1.87 0.85
N ILE A 33 -10.38 -1.03 0.56
CA ILE A 33 -9.66 -1.03 -0.73
C ILE A 33 -8.94 -2.36 -0.94
N THR A 34 -8.28 -2.89 0.09
CA THR A 34 -7.55 -4.16 0.00
C THR A 34 -8.52 -5.33 -0.23
N TRP A 35 -9.68 -5.29 0.43
CA TRP A 35 -10.70 -6.32 0.29
C TRP A 35 -11.30 -6.33 -1.11
N SER A 36 -11.75 -5.17 -1.60
CA SER A 36 -12.31 -5.06 -2.96
C SER A 36 -11.29 -5.48 -4.01
N SER A 37 -10.04 -5.04 -3.87
CA SER A 37 -8.95 -5.40 -4.78
C SER A 37 -8.64 -6.91 -4.75
N SER A 38 -8.74 -7.57 -3.59
CA SER A 38 -8.49 -9.02 -3.48
C SER A 38 -9.56 -9.83 -4.21
N VAL A 39 -10.84 -9.47 -4.07
CA VAL A 39 -11.96 -10.17 -4.72
C VAL A 39 -11.92 -9.98 -6.25
N GLU A 40 -11.58 -8.79 -6.71
CA GLU A 40 -11.45 -8.49 -8.13
C GLU A 40 -10.23 -9.21 -8.73
N SER A 41 -9.09 -9.18 -8.03
CA SER A 41 -7.88 -9.90 -8.45
C SER A 41 -8.09 -11.41 -8.55
N THR A 42 -8.78 -12.06 -7.60
CA THR A 42 -9.04 -13.51 -7.69
C THR A 42 -9.98 -13.87 -8.84
N SER A 43 -10.90 -12.96 -9.21
CA SER A 43 -11.83 -13.16 -10.31
C SER A 43 -11.18 -12.98 -11.69
N THR A 44 -10.24 -12.04 -11.82
CA THR A 44 -9.55 -11.75 -13.09
C THR A 44 -8.33 -12.64 -13.34
N ILE A 45 -7.56 -12.95 -12.29
CA ILE A 45 -6.24 -13.61 -12.36
C ILE A 45 -6.33 -15.11 -11.99
N GLY A 46 -7.39 -15.50 -11.28
CA GLY A 46 -7.56 -16.84 -10.73
C GLY A 46 -6.75 -17.09 -9.44
N TYR A 47 -7.21 -18.05 -8.63
CA TYR A 47 -6.67 -18.31 -7.28
C TYR A 47 -5.17 -18.69 -7.26
N LEU A 48 -4.68 -19.39 -8.28
CA LEU A 48 -3.30 -19.89 -8.36
C LEU A 48 -2.28 -18.76 -8.54
N GLN A 49 -2.53 -17.85 -9.48
CA GLN A 49 -1.65 -16.70 -9.71
C GLN A 49 -1.77 -15.67 -8.58
N PHE A 50 -2.96 -15.48 -7.99
CA PHE A 50 -3.14 -14.61 -6.82
C PHE A 50 -2.27 -15.05 -5.63
N ILE A 51 -2.33 -16.34 -5.25
CA ILE A 51 -1.52 -16.89 -4.16
C ILE A 51 -0.03 -16.83 -4.48
N GLY A 52 0.35 -17.09 -5.74
CA GLY A 52 1.75 -17.00 -6.19
C GLY A 52 2.33 -15.59 -6.04
N ILE A 53 1.62 -14.57 -6.52
CA ILE A 53 2.05 -13.17 -6.41
C ILE A 53 2.08 -12.72 -4.95
N ALA A 54 1.10 -13.12 -4.14
CA ALA A 54 1.07 -12.83 -2.71
C ALA A 54 2.28 -13.42 -1.98
N ALA A 55 2.60 -14.70 -2.21
CA ALA A 55 3.73 -15.37 -1.58
C ALA A 55 5.07 -14.76 -2.00
N VAL A 56 5.26 -14.49 -3.29
CA VAL A 56 6.48 -13.85 -3.81
C VAL A 56 6.65 -12.44 -3.26
N SER A 57 5.59 -11.63 -3.26
CA SER A 57 5.63 -10.26 -2.73
C SER A 57 5.96 -10.25 -1.24
N PHE A 58 5.33 -11.15 -0.47
CA PHE A 58 5.61 -11.31 0.96
C PHE A 58 7.07 -11.69 1.22
N TYR A 59 7.59 -12.67 0.46
CA TYR A 59 8.99 -13.10 0.56
C TYR A 59 9.97 -11.98 0.23
N LEU A 60 9.76 -11.22 -0.85
CA LEU A 60 10.64 -10.11 -1.24
C LEU A 60 10.67 -9.00 -0.18
N ILE A 61 9.52 -8.67 0.40
CA ILE A 61 9.43 -7.62 1.43
C ILE A 61 10.12 -8.08 2.72
N GLN A 62 9.90 -9.34 3.14
CA GLN A 62 10.34 -9.83 4.44
C GLN A 62 11.82 -10.20 4.50
N ILE A 63 12.38 -10.78 3.43
CA ILE A 63 13.75 -11.30 3.43
C ILE A 63 14.77 -10.33 2.84
N ARG A 64 14.40 -9.60 1.77
CA ARG A 64 15.38 -8.77 1.05
C ARG A 64 15.43 -7.32 1.51
N LYS A 65 14.55 -6.89 2.43
CA LYS A 65 14.37 -5.47 2.82
C LYS A 65 14.25 -4.53 1.60
N ILE A 66 13.79 -5.07 0.46
CA ILE A 66 13.59 -4.28 -0.75
C ILE A 66 12.45 -3.31 -0.42
N HIS A 67 12.62 -2.04 -0.79
CA HIS A 67 11.58 -1.06 -0.58
C HIS A 67 10.26 -1.57 -1.19
N PRO A 68 9.15 -1.57 -0.44
CA PRO A 68 7.89 -2.13 -0.91
C PRO A 68 7.41 -1.49 -2.23
N ALA A 69 7.80 -0.24 -2.49
CA ALA A 69 7.57 0.43 -3.77
C ALA A 69 8.13 -0.34 -4.99
N LEU A 70 9.33 -0.93 -4.89
CA LEU A 70 9.93 -1.68 -6.01
C LEU A 70 9.17 -2.99 -6.28
N VAL A 71 8.73 -3.67 -5.22
CA VAL A 71 7.94 -4.92 -5.33
C VAL A 71 6.62 -4.65 -6.03
N ILE A 72 5.94 -3.56 -5.65
CA ILE A 72 4.67 -3.13 -6.25
C ILE A 72 4.86 -2.82 -7.75
N VAL A 73 5.91 -2.08 -8.13
CA VAL A 73 6.18 -1.76 -9.54
C VAL A 73 6.43 -3.05 -10.35
N THR A 74 7.23 -3.99 -9.84
CA THR A 74 7.47 -5.26 -10.53
C THR A 74 6.21 -6.11 -10.67
N ALA A 75 5.34 -6.12 -9.65
CA ALA A 75 4.07 -6.83 -9.69
C ALA A 75 3.11 -6.20 -10.71
N PHE A 76 3.07 -4.86 -10.81
CA PHE A 76 2.27 -4.17 -11.81
C PHE A 76 2.79 -4.36 -13.23
N VAL A 77 4.10 -4.35 -13.45
CA VAL A 77 4.68 -4.65 -14.77
C VAL A 77 4.37 -6.08 -15.17
N TYR A 78 4.51 -7.04 -14.26
CA TYR A 78 4.14 -8.43 -14.51
C TYR A 78 2.64 -8.56 -14.83
N GLY A 79 1.77 -7.95 -14.03
CA GLY A 79 0.32 -7.94 -14.27
C GLY A 79 -0.04 -7.28 -15.61
N GLY A 80 0.53 -6.12 -15.93
CA GLY A 80 0.23 -5.40 -17.17
C GLY A 80 0.77 -6.05 -18.44
N VAL A 81 1.78 -6.92 -18.36
CA VAL A 81 2.35 -7.64 -19.53
C VAL A 81 1.75 -9.03 -19.70
N PHE A 82 1.42 -9.73 -18.61
CA PHE A 82 0.90 -11.10 -18.66
C PHE A 82 -0.63 -11.19 -18.59
N LEU A 83 -1.32 -10.17 -18.10
CA LEU A 83 -2.79 -10.14 -17.92
C LEU A 83 -3.49 -9.13 -18.87
N SER A 84 -2.76 -8.44 -19.75
CA SER A 84 -3.34 -7.55 -20.77
C SER A 84 -4.21 -8.29 -21.77
#